data_AF-A0A023PJS6-F1
#
_entry.id   AF-A0A023PJS6-F1
#
_cell.length_a   1.000
_cell.length_b   1.000
_cell.length_c   1.000
_cell.angle_alpha   90.00
_cell.angle_beta   90.00
_cell.angle_gamma   90.00
#
_symmetry.space_group_name_H-M   'P 1'
#
loop_
_entity.id
_entity.type
_entity.pdbx_description
1 polymer ?
#
loop_
_entity_poly.entity_id
_entity_poly.type
_entity_poly.pdbx_seq_one_letter_code
_entity_poly.pdbx_strand_id
1 'polypeptide(L)'
;GFWGGLVPDNLADLVPLVRAGVRGFKGFLLDSGVEEFPPIGKEYIQEALGVLGQENTMMMFHAELPTADAHHEENSHEYSSFLSSRPDSFEIDAINLILECLCARDGPVPPVHVVHLASMKAVPLIKEARASGLQITTETCFHYLCIAAEQIPDGATYFKCCPPIRSESNRQGLWDALRDGVISSVVSDHSPCTPELKNLKKGDFFDSWGGISSVGLGLPLMFTQGCSLVDIVT
;
A
#
# COMPACT_ATOMS: atom_id res chain seq x y z
N GLY A 1 5.10 -19.37 -0.91
CA GLY A 1 5.18 -19.31 0.56
C GLY A 1 4.06 -18.41 1.05
N PHE A 2 3.74 -18.44 2.34
CA PHE A 2 2.66 -17.64 2.92
C PHE A 2 3.21 -16.42 3.66
N TRP A 3 2.39 -15.39 3.81
CA TRP A 3 2.62 -14.28 4.72
C TRP A 3 1.95 -14.59 6.07
N GLY A 4 2.65 -14.29 7.17
CA GLY A 4 2.04 -14.24 8.49
C GLY A 4 1.25 -12.94 8.69
N GLY A 5 0.31 -12.92 9.64
CA GLY A 5 -0.42 -11.71 10.03
C GLY A 5 0.24 -11.02 11.21
N LEU A 6 0.24 -9.69 11.22
CA LEU A 6 0.44 -8.86 12.41
C LEU A 6 -0.93 -8.38 12.88
N VAL A 7 -1.41 -8.90 14.00
CA VAL A 7 -2.67 -8.52 14.64
C VAL A 7 -2.45 -8.32 16.14
N PRO A 8 -3.24 -7.47 16.83
CA PRO A 8 -2.89 -6.95 18.17
C PRO A 8 -2.53 -7.98 19.25
N ASP A 9 -3.04 -9.21 19.17
CA ASP A 9 -2.94 -10.24 20.20
C ASP A 9 -2.02 -11.42 19.85
N ASN A 10 -1.30 -11.39 18.72
CA ASN A 10 -0.54 -12.54 18.23
C ASN A 10 1.00 -12.45 18.35
N LEU A 11 1.54 -11.56 19.19
CA LEU A 11 3.00 -11.39 19.35
C LEU A 11 3.72 -12.70 19.70
N ALA A 12 3.09 -13.56 20.51
CA ALA A 12 3.64 -14.85 20.91
C ALA A 12 3.74 -15.86 19.74
N ASP A 13 2.97 -15.64 18.66
CA ASP A 13 2.91 -16.54 17.50
C ASP A 13 3.92 -16.17 16.40
N LEU A 14 4.50 -14.97 16.44
CA LEU A 14 5.37 -14.47 15.37
C LEU A 14 6.61 -15.36 15.16
N VAL A 15 7.37 -15.65 16.21
CA VAL A 15 8.56 -16.52 16.09
C VAL A 15 8.18 -17.97 15.71
N PRO A 16 7.14 -18.60 16.30
CA PRO A 16 6.62 -19.88 15.80
C PRO A 16 6.27 -19.87 14.31
N LEU A 17 5.64 -18.81 13.79
CA LEU A 17 5.29 -18.69 12.38
C LEU A 17 6.53 -18.57 11.47
N VAL A 18 7.58 -17.86 11.90
CA VAL A 18 8.87 -17.86 11.19
C VAL A 18 9.41 -19.28 11.05
N ARG A 19 9.40 -20.06 12.14
CA ARG A 19 9.85 -21.46 12.14
C ARG A 19 8.98 -22.37 11.27
N ALA A 20 7.70 -22.04 11.12
CA ALA A 20 6.76 -22.72 10.22
C ALA A 20 6.97 -22.35 8.74
N GLY A 21 7.78 -21.34 8.43
CA GLY A 21 8.23 -21.02 7.08
C GLY A 21 7.45 -19.90 6.37
N VAL A 22 6.77 -19.01 7.11
CA VAL A 22 6.24 -17.76 6.51
C VAL A 22 7.38 -16.91 5.96
N ARG A 23 7.12 -16.13 4.90
CA ARG A 23 8.13 -15.30 4.22
C ARG A 23 8.33 -13.92 4.85
N GLY A 24 7.43 -13.54 5.74
CA GLY A 24 7.34 -12.24 6.38
C GLY A 24 5.97 -12.08 7.00
N PHE A 25 5.72 -10.90 7.54
CA PHE A 25 4.45 -10.58 8.19
C PHE A 25 3.82 -9.34 7.56
N LYS A 26 2.50 -9.34 7.42
CA LYS A 26 1.74 -8.20 6.92
C LYS A 26 0.88 -7.63 8.03
N GLY A 27 0.85 -6.31 8.19
CA GLY A 27 -0.06 -5.58 9.09
C GLY A 27 -0.82 -4.47 8.36
N PHE A 28 -1.92 -4.01 8.94
CA PHE A 28 -2.66 -2.83 8.48
C PHE A 28 -2.62 -1.76 9.57
N LEU A 29 -2.41 -0.50 9.19
CA LEU A 29 -2.43 0.64 10.11
C LEU A 29 -3.81 1.31 10.22
N LEU A 30 -4.79 0.78 9.47
CA LEU A 30 -6.20 1.12 9.55
C LEU A 30 -7.05 -0.11 9.25
N ASP A 31 -8.36 0.01 9.43
CA ASP A 31 -9.32 -1.06 9.15
C ASP A 31 -9.16 -1.61 7.72
N SER A 32 -9.03 -2.94 7.62
CA SER A 32 -8.84 -3.66 6.36
C SER A 32 -10.15 -3.96 5.61
N GLY A 33 -11.30 -3.70 6.23
CA GLY A 33 -12.62 -4.13 5.80
C GLY A 33 -12.97 -5.56 6.23
N VAL A 34 -12.11 -6.21 7.01
CA VAL A 34 -12.26 -7.60 7.47
C VAL A 34 -12.04 -7.64 8.99
N GLU A 35 -13.07 -8.05 9.74
CA GLU A 35 -13.03 -8.07 11.21
C GLU A 35 -11.96 -9.02 11.77
N GLU A 36 -11.66 -10.11 11.05
CA GLU A 36 -10.64 -11.10 11.41
C GLU A 36 -9.20 -10.57 11.25
N PHE A 37 -9.02 -9.39 10.65
CA PHE A 37 -7.72 -8.76 10.46
C PHE A 37 -7.73 -7.30 10.95
N PRO A 38 -7.79 -7.09 12.28
CA PRO A 38 -7.86 -5.76 12.87
C PRO A 38 -6.54 -4.98 12.69
N PRO A 39 -6.60 -3.63 12.68
CA PRO A 39 -5.41 -2.80 12.57
C PRO A 39 -4.50 -2.90 13.79
N ILE A 40 -3.22 -2.62 13.58
CA ILE A 40 -2.20 -2.52 14.62
C ILE A 40 -1.76 -1.07 14.82
N GLY A 41 -1.42 -0.74 16.07
CA GLY A 41 -0.95 0.60 16.47
C GLY A 41 0.56 0.67 16.69
N LYS A 42 1.03 1.86 17.08
CA LYS A 42 2.44 2.18 17.36
C LYS A 42 3.08 1.20 18.33
N GLU A 43 2.40 0.93 19.45
CA GLU A 43 2.89 0.10 20.55
C GLU A 43 3.15 -1.33 20.05
N TYR A 44 2.18 -1.90 19.33
CA TYR A 44 2.32 -3.24 18.74
C TYR A 44 3.48 -3.29 17.74
N ILE A 45 3.63 -2.28 16.86
CA ILE A 45 4.73 -2.24 15.88
C ILE A 45 6.08 -2.26 16.60
N GLN A 46 6.24 -1.46 17.66
CA GLN A 46 7.49 -1.39 18.44
C GLN A 46 7.81 -2.73 19.12
N GLU A 47 6.80 -3.41 19.67
CA GLU A 47 6.96 -4.74 20.27
C GLU A 47 7.29 -5.80 19.22
N ALA A 48 6.57 -5.83 18.10
CA ALA A 48 6.78 -6.79 17.01
C ALA A 48 8.16 -6.63 16.35
N LEU A 49 8.63 -5.39 16.13
CA LEU A 49 10.00 -5.11 15.69
C LEU A 49 11.02 -5.73 16.64
N GLY A 50 10.72 -5.78 17.93
CA GLY A 50 11.60 -6.40 18.91
C GLY A 50 11.56 -7.90 18.99
N VAL A 51 10.37 -8.49 18.86
CA VAL A 51 10.20 -9.93 18.77
C VAL A 51 10.88 -10.49 17.51
N LEU A 52 10.77 -9.79 16.38
CA LEU A 52 11.28 -10.24 15.09
C LEU A 52 12.71 -9.75 14.76
N GLY A 53 13.30 -8.90 15.61
CA GLY A 53 14.57 -8.22 15.31
C GLY A 53 15.76 -9.13 14.99
N GLN A 54 15.79 -10.35 15.54
CA GLN A 54 16.84 -11.34 15.30
C GLN A 54 16.43 -12.44 14.31
N GLU A 55 15.19 -12.40 13.84
CA GLU A 55 14.64 -13.42 12.96
C GLU A 55 14.91 -13.06 11.49
N ASN A 56 15.18 -14.07 10.66
CA ASN A 56 15.34 -13.87 9.22
C ASN A 56 13.97 -13.74 8.54
N THR A 57 13.37 -12.56 8.69
CA THR A 57 12.01 -12.24 8.23
C THR A 57 11.91 -10.77 7.81
N MET A 58 10.72 -10.33 7.43
CA MET A 58 10.41 -8.93 7.14
C MET A 58 9.02 -8.55 7.64
N MET A 59 8.80 -7.26 7.86
CA MET A 59 7.48 -6.70 8.21
C MET A 59 6.96 -5.82 7.07
N MET A 60 5.72 -6.04 6.68
CA MET A 60 5.06 -5.37 5.58
C MET A 60 3.84 -4.60 6.11
N PHE A 61 3.61 -3.38 5.63
CA PHE A 61 2.52 -2.55 6.12
C PHE A 61 1.69 -1.99 4.98
N HIS A 62 0.37 -2.14 5.10
CA HIS A 62 -0.56 -1.25 4.41
C HIS A 62 -0.52 0.07 5.18
N ALA A 63 0.14 1.06 4.58
CA ALA A 63 0.47 2.32 5.21
C ALA A 63 -0.55 3.39 4.81
N GLU A 64 -1.71 3.39 5.45
CA GLU A 64 -2.62 4.54 5.49
C GLU A 64 -2.98 4.79 6.96
N LEU A 65 -2.92 6.05 7.40
CA LEU A 65 -3.27 6.45 8.76
C LEU A 65 -4.27 7.61 8.70
N PRO A 66 -5.57 7.37 8.97
CA PRO A 66 -6.57 8.42 8.95
C PRO A 66 -6.30 9.50 10.01
N THR A 67 -6.42 10.76 9.61
CA THR A 67 -6.42 11.91 10.53
C THR A 67 -7.86 12.29 10.89
N ALA A 68 -8.06 12.88 12.07
CA ALA A 68 -9.40 13.26 12.56
C ALA A 68 -10.12 14.28 11.65
N ASP A 69 -9.36 15.02 10.84
CA ASP A 69 -9.85 16.05 9.92
C ASP A 69 -10.07 15.53 8.49
N ALA A 70 -10.09 14.21 8.28
CA ALA A 70 -10.41 13.63 6.99
C ALA A 70 -11.83 14.05 6.59
N HIS A 71 -11.92 15.06 5.72
CA HIS A 71 -13.19 15.57 5.23
C HIS A 71 -13.88 14.47 4.43
N HIS A 72 -15.10 14.14 4.86
CA HIS A 72 -15.98 13.23 4.16
C HIS A 72 -17.11 14.01 3.48
N GLU A 73 -17.39 13.56 2.25
CA GLU A 73 -18.59 13.77 1.43
C GLU A 73 -18.73 15.06 0.60
N GLU A 74 -19.14 14.87 -0.66
CA GLU A 74 -20.20 15.68 -1.31
C GLU A 74 -21.04 14.82 -2.30
N ASN A 75 -20.44 13.84 -2.99
CA ASN A 75 -21.14 12.88 -3.86
C ASN A 75 -20.46 11.50 -3.90
N SER A 76 -21.12 10.46 -3.38
CA SER A 76 -20.58 9.08 -3.33
C SER A 76 -20.31 8.45 -4.69
N HIS A 77 -20.91 8.99 -5.76
CA HIS A 77 -20.76 8.49 -7.13
C HIS A 77 -19.50 9.02 -7.83
N GLU A 78 -18.91 10.11 -7.33
CA GLU A 78 -17.74 10.74 -7.96
C GLU A 78 -16.43 10.15 -7.45
N TYR A 79 -15.50 9.86 -8.36
CA TYR A 79 -14.19 9.32 -7.98
C TYR A 79 -13.35 10.35 -7.19
N SER A 80 -13.47 11.64 -7.51
CA SER A 80 -12.82 12.75 -6.81
C SER A 80 -13.18 12.80 -5.32
N SER A 81 -14.43 12.50 -4.97
CA SER A 81 -14.90 12.42 -3.59
C SER A 81 -14.21 11.28 -2.85
N PHE A 82 -14.09 10.10 -3.47
CA PHE A 82 -13.36 8.97 -2.88
C PHE A 82 -11.86 9.27 -2.73
N LEU A 83 -11.21 9.80 -3.77
CA LEU A 83 -9.80 10.19 -3.75
C LEU A 83 -9.51 11.21 -2.62
N SER A 84 -10.39 12.20 -2.43
CA SER A 84 -10.20 13.23 -1.39
C SER A 84 -10.39 12.70 0.03
N SER A 85 -11.19 11.64 0.20
CA SER A 85 -11.38 10.98 1.51
C SER A 85 -10.14 10.21 1.99
N ARG A 86 -9.18 9.96 1.10
CA ARG A 86 -7.92 9.25 1.38
C ARG A 86 -6.73 10.06 0.82
N PRO A 87 -6.46 11.24 1.41
CA PRO A 87 -5.43 12.15 0.90
C PRO A 87 -4.03 11.54 0.97
N ASP A 88 -3.07 12.17 0.28
CA ASP A 88 -1.65 11.74 0.33
C ASP A 88 -1.10 11.67 1.76
N SER A 89 -1.63 12.52 2.66
CA SER A 89 -1.20 12.55 4.07
C SER A 89 -1.42 11.22 4.78
N PHE A 90 -2.41 10.42 4.41
CA PHE A 90 -2.62 9.12 5.04
C PHE A 90 -1.42 8.19 4.82
N GLU A 91 -0.88 8.14 3.60
CA GLU A 91 0.32 7.35 3.31
C GLU A 91 1.56 7.96 3.97
N ILE A 92 1.71 9.29 3.90
CA ILE A 92 2.85 10.01 4.48
C ILE A 92 2.92 9.81 6.01
N ASP A 93 1.81 10.00 6.71
CA ASP A 93 1.73 9.93 8.17
C ASP A 93 1.94 8.49 8.66
N ALA A 94 1.38 7.50 7.93
CA ALA A 94 1.61 6.09 8.18
C ALA A 94 3.09 5.70 8.02
N ILE A 95 3.75 6.16 6.95
CA ILE A 95 5.17 5.90 6.72
C ILE A 95 6.02 6.59 7.79
N ASN A 96 5.70 7.84 8.16
CA ASN A 96 6.39 8.53 9.26
C ASN A 96 6.26 7.75 10.58
N LEU A 97 5.08 7.23 10.92
CA LEU A 97 4.89 6.40 12.11
C LEU A 97 5.78 5.14 12.09
N ILE A 98 5.88 4.47 10.94
CA ILE A 98 6.77 3.31 10.76
C ILE A 98 8.23 3.70 10.96
N LEU A 99 8.66 4.82 10.35
CA LEU A 99 10.03 5.34 10.48
C LEU A 99 10.34 5.75 11.92
N GLU A 100 9.42 6.39 12.63
CA GLU A 100 9.54 6.68 14.07
C GLU A 100 9.78 5.40 14.88
N CYS A 101 9.02 4.33 14.61
CA CYS A 101 9.18 3.06 15.31
C CYS A 101 10.55 2.41 15.05
N LEU A 102 11.04 2.49 13.80
CA LEU A 102 12.36 1.99 13.43
C LEU A 102 13.49 2.78 14.10
N CYS A 103 13.38 4.11 14.11
CA CYS A 103 14.40 5.00 14.68
C CYS A 103 14.42 4.99 16.22
N ALA A 104 13.29 4.68 16.87
CA ALA A 104 13.19 4.65 18.33
C ALA A 104 13.86 3.43 18.99
N ARG A 105 14.38 2.48 18.20
CA ARG A 105 14.87 1.20 18.72
C ARG A 105 16.39 1.10 18.69
N ASP A 106 16.97 0.91 19.87
CA ASP A 106 18.38 0.57 20.05
C ASP A 106 18.57 -0.96 19.92
N GLY A 107 18.50 -1.49 18.71
CA GLY A 107 18.68 -2.92 18.46
C GLY A 107 18.36 -3.34 17.04
N PRO A 108 18.62 -4.61 16.68
CA PRO A 108 18.29 -5.08 15.35
C PRO A 108 16.79 -5.10 15.15
N VAL A 109 16.40 -4.77 13.93
CA VAL A 109 15.03 -4.73 13.41
C VAL A 109 14.98 -5.53 12.12
N PRO A 110 13.87 -6.23 11.84
CA PRO A 110 13.69 -6.83 10.52
C PRO A 110 13.57 -5.73 9.45
N PRO A 111 13.94 -6.03 8.19
CA PRO A 111 13.59 -5.16 7.06
C PRO A 111 12.09 -4.87 7.01
N VAL A 112 11.76 -3.65 6.59
CA VAL A 112 10.39 -3.19 6.44
C VAL A 112 10.05 -2.99 4.96
N HIS A 113 8.80 -3.27 4.60
CA HIS A 113 8.28 -3.08 3.26
C HIS A 113 6.93 -2.36 3.27
N VAL A 114 6.84 -1.23 2.60
CA VAL A 114 5.59 -0.52 2.39
C VAL A 114 4.93 -1.08 1.14
N VAL A 115 3.80 -1.78 1.31
CA VAL A 115 3.08 -2.37 0.17
C VAL A 115 2.34 -1.30 -0.63
N HIS A 116 2.11 -1.59 -1.91
CA HIS A 116 1.21 -0.86 -2.82
C HIS A 116 1.23 0.67 -2.66
N LEU A 117 2.41 1.28 -2.62
CA LEU A 117 2.59 2.73 -2.50
C LEU A 117 1.93 3.42 -3.70
N ALA A 118 0.98 4.30 -3.42
CA ALA A 118 0.22 5.02 -4.45
C ALA A 118 0.63 6.48 -4.54
N SER A 119 1.11 7.12 -3.48
CA SER A 119 1.51 8.52 -3.51
C SER A 119 2.97 8.72 -3.90
N MET A 120 3.21 9.45 -5.00
CA MET A 120 4.55 9.94 -5.35
C MET A 120 5.13 10.86 -4.26
N LYS A 121 4.27 11.50 -3.45
CA LYS A 121 4.71 12.42 -2.39
C LYS A 121 5.38 11.71 -1.22
N ALA A 122 5.15 10.40 -1.06
CA ALA A 122 5.84 9.62 -0.03
C ALA A 122 7.18 9.03 -0.49
N VAL A 123 7.50 9.09 -1.79
CA VAL A 123 8.77 8.59 -2.36
C VAL A 123 10.00 9.23 -1.71
N PRO A 124 10.06 10.56 -1.45
CA PRO A 124 11.19 11.17 -0.76
C PRO A 124 11.46 10.55 0.62
N LEU A 125 10.42 10.21 1.39
CA LEU A 125 10.57 9.60 2.71
C LEU A 125 11.27 8.23 2.63
N ILE A 126 10.86 7.40 1.67
CA ILE A 126 11.50 6.09 1.44
C ILE A 126 12.96 6.27 1.02
N LYS A 127 13.23 7.24 0.14
CA LYS A 127 14.59 7.53 -0.34
C LYS A 127 15.49 8.02 0.79
N GLU A 128 15.02 8.95 1.62
CA GLU A 128 15.74 9.49 2.77
C GLU A 128 15.99 8.41 3.83
N ALA A 129 14.97 7.63 4.18
CA ALA A 129 15.10 6.53 5.13
C ALA A 129 16.16 5.50 4.70
N ARG A 130 16.17 5.12 3.41
CA ARG A 130 17.21 4.24 2.84
C ARG A 130 18.59 4.89 2.90
N ALA A 131 18.70 6.18 2.59
CA ALA A 131 19.96 6.92 2.66
C ALA A 131 20.50 7.02 4.10
N SER A 132 19.63 7.04 5.10
CA SER A 132 19.97 6.97 6.52
C SER A 132 20.34 5.55 7.00
N GLY A 133 20.33 4.55 6.12
CA GLY A 133 20.73 3.17 6.43
C GLY A 133 19.58 2.26 6.89
N LEU A 134 18.33 2.74 6.89
CA LEU A 134 17.18 1.89 7.21
C LEU A 134 16.92 0.90 6.07
N GLN A 135 16.68 -0.36 6.44
CA GLN A 135 16.31 -1.42 5.50
C GLN A 135 14.81 -1.34 5.18
N ILE A 136 14.42 -0.28 4.47
CA ILE A 136 13.04 -0.08 4.02
C ILE A 136 12.97 -0.22 2.49
N THR A 137 11.94 -0.93 2.03
CA THR A 137 11.62 -1.09 0.60
C THR A 137 10.16 -0.75 0.36
N THR A 138 9.78 -0.58 -0.90
CA THR A 138 8.38 -0.35 -1.26
C THR A 138 8.08 -0.92 -2.63
N GLU A 139 6.86 -1.37 -2.80
CA GLU A 139 6.30 -1.77 -4.09
C GLU A 139 5.20 -0.80 -4.52
N THR A 140 4.90 -0.75 -5.80
CA THR A 140 3.68 -0.14 -6.32
C THR A 140 2.90 -1.17 -7.13
N CYS A 141 1.74 -0.80 -7.65
CA CYS A 141 0.86 -1.72 -8.37
C CYS A 141 0.67 -1.33 -9.83
N PHE A 142 0.33 -2.31 -10.67
CA PHE A 142 0.10 -2.08 -12.10
C PHE A 142 -0.90 -0.95 -12.34
N HIS A 143 -1.99 -0.90 -11.57
CA HIS A 143 -3.04 0.11 -11.73
C HIS A 143 -2.57 1.54 -11.42
N TYR A 144 -1.66 1.73 -10.46
CA TYR A 144 -1.08 3.06 -10.18
C TYR A 144 -0.11 3.54 -11.26
N LEU A 145 0.44 2.63 -12.05
CA LEU A 145 1.31 2.94 -13.18
C LEU A 145 0.56 3.06 -14.51
N CYS A 146 -0.66 2.52 -14.60
CA CYS A 146 -1.44 2.50 -15.84
C CYS A 146 -2.56 3.55 -15.87
N ILE A 147 -3.19 3.85 -14.74
CA ILE A 147 -4.44 4.61 -14.67
C ILE A 147 -4.19 5.90 -13.89
N ALA A 148 -4.81 6.99 -14.35
CA ALA A 148 -4.84 8.26 -13.65
C ALA A 148 -6.26 8.57 -13.19
N ALA A 149 -6.41 9.24 -12.04
CA ALA A 149 -7.68 9.58 -11.42
C ALA A 149 -8.63 10.32 -12.38
N GLU A 150 -8.09 11.20 -13.22
CA GLU A 150 -8.82 12.00 -14.19
C GLU A 150 -9.50 11.15 -15.29
N GLN A 151 -9.11 9.87 -15.43
CA GLN A 151 -9.64 8.95 -16.43
C GLN A 151 -10.71 8.00 -15.86
N ILE A 152 -10.97 8.05 -14.56
CA ILE A 152 -11.92 7.18 -13.89
C ILE A 152 -13.32 7.80 -13.97
N PRO A 153 -14.29 7.16 -14.66
CA PRO A 153 -15.64 7.68 -14.73
C PRO A 153 -16.35 7.61 -13.37
N ASP A 154 -17.31 8.50 -13.16
CA ASP A 154 -18.22 8.42 -12.02
C ASP A 154 -18.97 7.08 -12.02
N GLY A 155 -19.15 6.50 -10.84
CA GLY A 155 -19.82 5.20 -10.68
C GLY A 155 -18.98 3.98 -11.06
N ALA A 156 -17.76 4.16 -11.59
CA ALA A 156 -16.90 3.06 -12.01
C ALA A 156 -16.18 2.41 -10.82
N THR A 157 -16.95 1.85 -9.87
CA THR A 157 -16.45 1.27 -8.61
C THR A 157 -15.46 0.13 -8.80
N TYR A 158 -15.39 -0.48 -9.99
CA TYR A 158 -14.36 -1.46 -10.34
C TYR A 158 -12.93 -0.90 -10.32
N PHE A 159 -12.74 0.42 -10.33
CA PHE A 159 -11.45 1.08 -10.08
C PHE A 159 -11.15 1.35 -8.60
N LYS A 160 -12.11 1.16 -7.68
CA LYS A 160 -11.89 1.39 -6.24
C LYS A 160 -10.81 0.46 -5.71
N CYS A 161 -9.75 1.04 -5.14
CA CYS A 161 -8.70 0.39 -4.36
C CYS A 161 -8.25 1.33 -3.23
N CYS A 162 -7.51 0.80 -2.26
CA CYS A 162 -6.98 1.54 -1.13
C CYS A 162 -5.48 1.22 -1.00
N PRO A 163 -4.57 2.22 -1.11
CA PRO A 163 -4.83 3.64 -1.36
C PRO A 163 -5.52 3.92 -2.72
N PRO A 164 -6.12 5.10 -2.94
CA PRO A 164 -6.80 5.40 -4.21
C PRO A 164 -5.79 5.64 -5.36
N ILE A 165 -6.19 5.32 -6.59
CA ILE A 165 -5.48 5.78 -7.81
C ILE A 165 -5.47 7.32 -7.83
N ARG A 166 -4.29 7.91 -8.04
CA ARG A 166 -4.05 9.35 -7.98
C ARG A 166 -3.91 9.97 -9.39
N SER A 167 -3.58 11.26 -9.44
CA SER A 167 -3.49 12.06 -10.67
C SER A 167 -2.46 11.54 -11.68
N GLU A 168 -2.56 12.01 -12.92
CA GLU A 168 -1.56 11.76 -13.97
C GLU A 168 -0.14 12.16 -13.55
N SER A 169 0.00 13.32 -12.90
CA SER A 169 1.29 13.77 -12.37
C SER A 169 1.87 12.80 -11.33
N ASN A 170 1.00 12.22 -10.50
CA ASN A 170 1.39 11.20 -9.54
C ASN A 170 1.84 9.91 -10.24
N ARG A 171 1.07 9.44 -11.23
CA ARG A 171 1.43 8.27 -12.05
C ARG A 171 2.82 8.42 -12.67
N GLN A 172 3.12 9.57 -13.26
CA GLN A 172 4.45 9.86 -13.80
C GLN A 172 5.53 9.84 -12.72
N GLY A 173 5.26 10.43 -11.55
CA GLY A 173 6.19 10.40 -10.41
C GLY A 173 6.49 9.00 -9.89
N LEU A 174 5.52 8.08 -9.92
CA LEU A 174 5.74 6.67 -9.58
C LEU A 174 6.60 5.96 -10.62
N TRP A 175 6.42 6.26 -11.91
CA TRP A 175 7.31 5.75 -12.97
C TRP A 175 8.74 6.23 -12.80
N ASP A 176 8.93 7.50 -12.44
CA ASP A 176 10.25 8.06 -12.15
C ASP A 176 10.89 7.36 -10.95
N ALA A 177 10.13 7.18 -9.86
CA ALA A 177 10.59 6.47 -8.67
C ALA A 177 10.93 4.99 -8.93
N LEU A 178 10.23 4.34 -9.86
CA LEU A 178 10.54 2.99 -10.33
C LEU A 178 11.84 2.95 -11.15
N ARG A 179 12.02 3.89 -12.08
CA ARG A 179 13.26 4.01 -12.89
C ARG A 179 14.48 4.32 -12.02
N ASP A 180 14.30 5.15 -11.00
CA ASP A 180 15.34 5.51 -10.04
C ASP A 180 15.64 4.39 -9.02
N GLY A 181 14.87 3.30 -9.03
CA GLY A 181 15.03 2.17 -8.12
C GLY A 181 14.64 2.46 -6.67
N VAL A 182 13.87 3.54 -6.42
CA VAL A 182 13.28 3.80 -5.10
C VAL A 182 12.16 2.80 -4.83
N ILE A 183 11.28 2.58 -5.81
CA ILE A 183 10.31 1.48 -5.82
C ILE A 183 11.03 0.22 -6.31
N SER A 184 11.01 -0.85 -5.50
CA SER A 184 11.79 -2.07 -5.75
C SER A 184 11.04 -3.13 -6.56
N SER A 185 9.72 -3.06 -6.59
CA SER A 185 8.88 -4.06 -7.25
C SER A 185 7.55 -3.47 -7.71
N VAL A 186 6.97 -4.09 -8.74
CA VAL A 186 5.61 -3.82 -9.20
C VAL A 186 4.79 -5.08 -9.07
N VAL A 187 3.66 -5.01 -8.36
CA VAL A 187 2.81 -6.16 -8.04
C VAL A 187 1.36 -5.95 -8.48
N SER A 188 0.54 -7.00 -8.34
CA SER A 188 -0.88 -6.93 -8.70
C SER A 188 -1.75 -6.28 -7.64
N ASP A 189 -1.42 -6.48 -6.37
CA ASP A 189 -2.34 -6.35 -5.24
C ASP A 189 -3.73 -6.94 -5.58
N HIS A 190 -3.70 -8.20 -6.06
CA HIS A 190 -4.90 -8.87 -6.53
C HIS A 190 -5.88 -9.10 -5.38
N SER A 191 -6.89 -8.23 -5.30
CA SER A 191 -7.93 -8.25 -4.26
C SER A 191 -9.31 -8.35 -4.91
N PRO A 192 -9.72 -9.57 -5.33
CA PRO A 192 -11.04 -9.80 -5.92
C PRO A 192 -12.14 -9.77 -4.86
N CYS A 193 -13.36 -9.43 -5.29
CA CYS A 193 -14.58 -9.62 -4.52
C CYS A 193 -15.71 -10.06 -5.44
N THR A 194 -16.86 -10.43 -4.86
CA THR A 194 -18.02 -10.79 -5.68
C THR A 194 -18.59 -9.55 -6.38
N PRO A 195 -19.27 -9.72 -7.54
CA PRO A 195 -19.92 -8.61 -8.23
C PRO A 195 -20.91 -7.82 -7.35
N GLU A 196 -21.55 -8.48 -6.39
CA GLU A 196 -22.49 -7.87 -5.43
C GLU A 196 -21.75 -6.89 -4.49
N LEU A 197 -20.63 -7.33 -3.91
CA LEU A 197 -19.80 -6.48 -3.04
C LEU A 197 -19.18 -5.30 -3.79
N LYS A 198 -18.90 -5.46 -5.09
CA LYS A 198 -18.41 -4.35 -5.93
C LYS A 198 -19.48 -3.29 -6.21
N ASN A 199 -20.75 -3.61 -5.97
CA ASN A 199 -21.91 -2.73 -6.07
C ASN A 199 -21.98 -1.89 -7.36
N LEU A 200 -21.68 -2.53 -8.51
CA LEU A 200 -21.54 -1.87 -9.82
C LEU A 200 -22.78 -1.10 -10.26
N LYS A 201 -23.97 -1.51 -9.79
CA LYS A 201 -25.25 -0.86 -10.15
C LYS A 201 -25.49 0.44 -9.40
N LYS A 202 -25.05 0.52 -8.13
CA LYS A 202 -25.22 1.72 -7.30
C LYS A 202 -24.17 2.78 -7.66
N GLY A 203 -22.97 2.33 -8.07
CA GLY A 203 -21.88 3.24 -8.43
C GLY A 203 -21.32 4.02 -7.25
N ASP A 204 -21.56 3.56 -6.02
CA ASP A 204 -21.15 4.24 -4.79
C ASP A 204 -19.74 3.80 -4.39
N PHE A 205 -18.79 4.72 -4.45
CA PHE A 205 -17.40 4.47 -4.09
C PHE A 205 -17.18 4.28 -2.58
N PHE A 206 -18.09 4.67 -1.70
CA PHE A 206 -17.93 4.47 -0.26
C PHE A 206 -18.48 3.12 0.18
N ASP A 207 -19.59 2.69 -0.42
CA ASP A 207 -20.27 1.42 -0.13
C ASP A 207 -19.66 0.20 -0.85
N SER A 208 -19.00 0.39 -2.01
CA SER A 208 -18.41 -0.72 -2.77
C SER A 208 -17.14 -1.30 -2.11
N TRP A 209 -16.87 -2.59 -2.29
CA TRP A 209 -15.62 -3.21 -1.84
C TRP A 209 -14.41 -2.70 -2.63
N GLY A 210 -13.35 -2.31 -1.93
CA GLY A 210 -12.08 -1.87 -2.52
C GLY A 210 -11.18 -3.04 -2.91
N GLY A 211 -10.59 -3.00 -4.10
CA GLY A 211 -9.68 -4.04 -4.59
C GLY A 211 -9.77 -4.25 -6.10
N ILE A 212 -8.64 -4.45 -6.75
CA ILE A 212 -8.54 -4.62 -8.22
C ILE A 212 -8.11 -6.05 -8.54
N SER A 213 -8.82 -6.68 -9.47
CA SER A 213 -8.52 -8.04 -9.92
C SER A 213 -7.53 -8.06 -11.09
N SER A 214 -6.21 -8.09 -10.81
CA SER A 214 -5.18 -7.91 -11.86
C SER A 214 -4.05 -8.96 -11.97
N VAL A 215 -4.06 -10.08 -11.21
CA VAL A 215 -2.91 -11.00 -11.10
C VAL A 215 -2.33 -11.49 -12.44
N GLY A 216 -3.17 -11.71 -13.45
CA GLY A 216 -2.76 -12.18 -14.78
C GLY A 216 -2.39 -11.09 -15.78
N LEU A 217 -2.50 -9.80 -15.41
CA LEU A 217 -2.37 -8.67 -16.33
C LEU A 217 -1.01 -7.95 -16.23
N GLY A 218 -0.14 -8.35 -15.29
CA GLY A 218 1.10 -7.64 -15.01
C GLY A 218 2.00 -7.46 -16.23
N LEU A 219 2.39 -8.55 -16.89
CA LEU A 219 3.28 -8.49 -18.05
C LEU A 219 2.71 -7.62 -19.21
N PRO A 220 1.47 -7.84 -19.70
CA PRO A 220 0.96 -7.03 -20.79
C PRO A 220 0.81 -5.54 -20.40
N LEU A 221 0.34 -5.23 -19.19
CA LEU A 221 0.22 -3.85 -18.73
C LEU A 221 1.59 -3.15 -18.68
N MET A 222 2.57 -3.79 -18.04
CA MET A 222 3.90 -3.22 -17.89
C MET A 222 4.65 -3.09 -19.21
N PHE A 223 4.49 -4.05 -20.12
CA PHE A 223 5.06 -3.96 -21.46
C PHE A 223 4.45 -2.79 -22.25
N THR A 224 3.12 -2.71 -22.32
CA THR A 224 2.43 -1.65 -23.06
C THR A 224 2.74 -0.26 -22.52
N GLN A 225 2.64 -0.05 -21.20
CA GLN A 225 2.94 1.25 -20.61
C GLN A 225 4.43 1.59 -20.70
N GLY A 226 5.32 0.63 -20.43
CA GLY A 226 6.77 0.83 -20.54
C GLY A 226 7.20 1.26 -21.94
N CYS A 227 6.65 0.65 -22.98
CA CYS A 227 6.92 1.04 -24.38
C CYS A 227 6.48 2.47 -24.71
N SER A 228 5.43 3.00 -24.06
CA SER A 228 4.98 4.38 -24.28
C SER A 228 5.83 5.44 -23.59
N LEU A 229 6.67 5.04 -22.62
CA LEU A 229 7.53 5.94 -21.83
C LEU A 229 8.95 6.04 -22.38
N VAL A 230 9.35 5.09 -23.21
CA VAL A 230 10.54 5.21 -24.02
C VAL A 230 10.13 6.06 -25.21
N ASP A 231 10.52 7.34 -25.23
CA ASP A 231 10.64 8.06 -26.49
C ASP A 231 11.41 7.11 -27.41
N ILE A 232 10.77 6.59 -28.46
CA ILE A 232 11.46 5.80 -29.46
C ILE A 232 12.58 6.70 -29.93
N VAL A 233 13.79 6.37 -29.51
CA VAL A 233 15.02 6.99 -29.99
C VAL A 233 15.05 6.67 -31.48
N THR A 234 14.47 7.56 -32.28
CA THR A 234 14.62 7.60 -33.74
C THR A 234 15.94 8.26 -34.08
#